data_AF-A0A1X7U6E6-F1
#
_entry.id   AF-A0A1X7U6E6-F1
#
_cell.length_a   1.000
_cell.length_b   1.000
_cell.length_c   1.000
_cell.angle_alpha   90.00
_cell.angle_beta   90.00
_cell.angle_gamma   90.00
#
_symmetry.space_group_name_H-M   'P 1'
#
loop_
_entity.id
_entity.type
_entity.pdbx_description
1 polymer ?
#
loop_
_entity_poly.entity_id
_entity_poly.type
_entity_poly.pdbx_seq_one_letter_code
_entity_poly.pdbx_strand_id
1 'polypeptide(L)'
;MKRVGINTIKKFVAEITTALGDDSCYTNHYLRARSVSHMYNAGIREKVISKKSGHKSIEGLCAYERISDELEGMAKRSTAGEPSGALCEVKKVKEP
;
A
#
# COMPACT_ATOMS: atom_id res chain seq x y z
N MET A 1 -24.70 2.32 23.45
CA MET A 1 -23.32 2.64 23.04
C MET A 1 -23.18 4.16 22.95
N LYS A 2 -22.36 4.80 23.80
CA LYS A 2 -22.14 6.27 23.73
C LYS A 2 -21.27 6.58 22.52
N ARG A 3 -21.67 7.56 21.70
CA ARG A 3 -20.86 8.04 20.58
C ARG A 3 -19.76 8.95 21.14
N VAL A 4 -18.53 8.73 20.71
CA VAL A 4 -17.39 9.58 21.08
C VAL A 4 -17.30 10.75 20.10
N GLY A 5 -17.07 11.96 20.62
CA GLY A 5 -16.93 13.15 19.80
C GLY A 5 -15.62 13.16 19.00
N ILE A 6 -15.64 13.80 17.82
CA ILE A 6 -14.46 13.87 16.94
C ILE A 6 -13.25 14.52 17.62
N ASN A 7 -13.48 15.50 18.51
CA ASN A 7 -12.41 16.17 19.26
C ASN A 7 -11.73 15.24 20.27
N THR A 8 -12.49 14.33 20.88
CA THR A 8 -11.94 13.31 21.77
C THR A 8 -11.07 12.33 20.99
N ILE A 9 -11.54 11.86 19.82
CA ILE A 9 -10.77 10.94 18.96
C ILE A 9 -9.50 11.60 18.42
N LYS A 10 -9.55 12.90 18.09
CA LYS A 10 -8.36 13.66 17.66
C LYS A 10 -7.29 13.72 18.75
N LYS A 11 -7.68 13.96 20.00
CA LYS A 11 -6.74 14.04 21.13
C LYS A 11 -6.14 12.69 21.50
N PHE A 12 -6.91 11.62 21.35
CA PHE A 12 -6.50 10.28 21.74
C PHE A 12 -5.16 9.83 21.12
N VAL A 13 -4.97 10.07 19.82
CA VAL A 13 -3.72 9.68 19.15
C VAL A 13 -2.53 10.50 19.66
N ALA A 14 -2.73 11.81 19.85
CA ALA A 14 -1.69 12.68 20.39
C ALA A 14 -1.31 12.28 21.82
N GLU A 15 -2.29 11.96 22.67
CA GLU A 15 -2.05 11.50 24.05
C GLU A 15 -1.22 10.22 24.10
N ILE A 16 -1.54 9.23 23.24
CA ILE A 16 -0.78 7.97 23.17
C ILE A 16 0.66 8.24 22.74
N THR A 17 0.89 9.11 21.77
CA THR A 17 2.23 9.32 21.20
C THR A 17 3.11 10.11 22.16
N THR A 18 2.55 11.10 22.85
CA THR A 18 3.24 11.80 23.95
C THR A 18 3.57 10.84 25.09
N ALA A 19 2.66 9.92 25.44
CA ALA A 19 2.94 8.91 26.46
C ALA A 19 4.07 7.93 26.06
N LEU A 20 4.30 7.74 24.76
CA LEU A 20 5.41 6.95 24.22
C LEU A 20 6.73 7.74 24.11
N GLY A 21 6.75 9.01 24.53
CA GLY A 21 7.91 9.90 24.41
C GLY A 21 8.15 10.42 22.98
N ASP A 22 7.16 10.32 22.11
CA ASP A 22 7.22 10.81 20.74
C ASP A 22 6.42 12.12 20.61
N ASP A 23 7.13 13.25 20.50
CA ASP A 23 6.56 14.60 20.39
C ASP A 23 5.99 14.93 19.01
N SER A 24 5.99 13.95 18.09
CA SER A 24 5.58 14.11 16.70
C SER A 24 4.09 14.47 16.49
N CYS A 25 3.30 14.62 17.56
CA CYS A 25 1.88 15.04 17.52
C CYS A 25 1.09 14.37 16.38
N TYR A 26 1.17 13.03 16.30
CA TYR A 26 0.54 12.32 15.19
C TYR A 26 -0.98 12.50 15.20
N THR A 27 -1.53 12.62 13.99
CA THR A 27 -2.97 12.77 13.79
C THR A 27 -3.57 11.47 13.27
N ASN A 28 -4.90 11.34 13.37
CA ASN A 28 -5.64 10.23 12.75
C ASN A 28 -5.35 10.10 11.24
N HIS A 29 -5.11 11.22 10.55
CA HIS A 29 -4.76 11.21 9.14
C HIS A 29 -3.37 10.62 8.90
N TYR A 30 -2.40 10.94 9.75
CA TYR A 30 -1.06 10.33 9.70
C TYR A 30 -1.13 8.81 9.87
N LEU A 31 -1.90 8.31 10.86
CA LEU A 31 -2.05 6.87 11.07
C LEU A 31 -2.69 6.18 9.85
N ARG A 32 -3.68 6.82 9.23
CA ARG A 32 -4.28 6.34 7.99
C ARG A 32 -3.24 6.26 6.87
N ALA A 33 -2.47 7.33 6.67
CA ALA A 33 -1.41 7.37 5.67
C ALA A 33 -0.39 6.25 5.89
N ARG A 34 0.12 6.12 7.12
CA ARG A 34 1.07 5.09 7.53
C ARG A 34 0.53 3.69 7.26
N SER A 35 -0.73 3.42 7.63
CA SER A 35 -1.37 2.12 7.42
C SER A 35 -1.50 1.78 5.93
N VAL A 36 -1.91 2.75 5.10
CA VAL A 36 -2.04 2.55 3.66
C VAL A 36 -0.67 2.30 3.01
N SER A 37 0.34 3.11 3.33
CA SER A 37 1.71 2.88 2.82
C SER A 37 2.28 1.53 3.27
N HIS A 38 2.00 1.05 4.49
CA HIS A 38 2.40 -0.29 4.91
C HIS A 38 1.74 -1.39 4.08
N MET A 39 0.45 -1.25 3.75
CA MET A 39 -0.24 -2.22 2.90
C MET A 39 0.35 -2.26 1.48
N TYR A 40 0.71 -1.10 0.92
CA TYR A 40 1.42 -1.01 -0.36
C TYR A 40 2.78 -1.70 -0.29
N ASN A 41 3.59 -1.40 0.72
CA ASN A 41 4.91 -2.02 0.90
C ASN A 41 4.83 -3.54 1.11
N ALA A 42 3.72 -4.06 1.64
CA ALA A 42 3.46 -5.48 1.77
C ALA A 42 2.96 -6.14 0.46
N GLY A 43 2.87 -5.39 -0.64
CA GLY A 43 2.40 -5.88 -1.94
C GLY A 43 0.90 -6.19 -1.98
N ILE A 44 0.10 -5.61 -1.08
CA ILE A 44 -1.35 -5.82 -1.07
C ILE A 44 -1.97 -5.10 -2.26
N ARG A 45 -2.85 -5.79 -2.99
CA ARG A 45 -3.56 -5.22 -4.13
C ARG A 45 -4.41 -4.02 -3.73
N GLU A 46 -4.37 -2.98 -4.56
CA GLU A 46 -5.06 -1.70 -4.37
C GLU A 46 -6.56 -1.85 -4.05
N LYS A 47 -7.25 -2.78 -4.73
CA LYS A 47 -8.68 -3.04 -4.48
C LYS A 47 -8.99 -3.41 -3.03
N VAL A 48 -8.10 -4.16 -2.39
CA VAL A 48 -8.24 -4.56 -0.98
C VAL A 48 -7.97 -3.37 -0.07
N ILE A 49 -6.90 -2.61 -0.37
CA ILE A 49 -6.51 -1.42 0.37
C ILE A 49 -7.62 -0.35 0.28
N SER A 50 -8.18 -0.10 -0.90
CA SER A 50 -9.32 0.80 -1.12
C SER A 50 -10.52 0.37 -0.28
N LYS A 51 -10.89 -0.92 -0.29
CA LYS A 51 -12.00 -1.43 0.52
C LYS A 51 -11.78 -1.24 2.03
N LYS A 52 -10.54 -1.39 2.52
CA LYS A 52 -10.23 -1.26 3.95
C LYS A 52 -10.03 0.17 4.41
N SER A 53 -9.39 0.99 3.61
CA SER A 53 -9.22 2.41 3.90
C SER A 53 -10.52 3.17 3.65
N GLY A 54 -11.34 2.79 2.67
CA GLY A 54 -12.54 3.54 2.27
C GLY A 54 -12.23 4.68 1.28
N HIS A 55 -11.10 4.63 0.58
CA HIS A 55 -10.85 5.52 -0.56
C HIS A 55 -11.74 5.13 -1.74
N LYS A 56 -12.41 6.12 -2.33
CA LYS A 56 -13.28 5.93 -3.51
C LYS A 56 -12.52 6.09 -4.81
N SER A 57 -11.49 6.94 -4.84
CA SER A 57 -10.61 7.12 -5.99
C SER A 57 -9.34 6.28 -5.82
N ILE A 58 -8.88 5.72 -6.94
CA ILE A 58 -7.59 5.02 -7.02
C ILE A 58 -6.46 6.05 -6.95
N GLU A 59 -6.59 7.19 -7.63
CA GLU A 59 -5.60 8.28 -7.61
C GLU A 59 -5.27 8.76 -6.19
N GLY A 60 -6.29 8.94 -5.34
CA GLY A 60 -6.09 9.33 -3.95
C GLY A 60 -5.45 8.24 -3.08
N LEU A 61 -5.50 6.99 -3.54
CA LEU A 61 -4.84 5.86 -2.89
C LEU A 61 -3.37 5.73 -3.33
N CYS A 62 -3.10 5.88 -4.63
CA CYS A 62 -1.74 5.85 -5.19
C CYS A 62 -0.85 6.95 -4.63
N ALA A 63 -1.41 8.06 -4.12
CA ALA A 63 -0.64 9.09 -3.42
C ALA A 63 0.11 8.58 -2.17
N TYR A 64 -0.30 7.44 -1.61
CA TYR A 64 0.37 6.78 -0.48
C TYR A 64 1.39 5.72 -0.90
N GLU A 65 1.38 5.32 -2.17
CA GLU A 65 2.32 4.36 -2.74
C GLU A 65 3.63 5.08 -3.02
N ARG A 66 4.73 4.49 -2.54
CA ARG A 66 6.06 4.95 -2.92
C ARG A 66 6.56 4.03 -4.03
N ILE A 67 6.51 4.54 -5.26
CA ILE A 67 7.14 3.87 -6.40
C ILE A 67 8.64 4.05 -6.23
N SER A 68 9.37 2.96 -5.98
CA SER A 68 10.83 2.97 -6.01
C SER A 68 11.31 2.92 -7.46
N ASP A 69 12.50 3.47 -7.71
CA ASP A 69 13.16 3.39 -9.03
C ASP A 69 13.31 1.92 -9.50
N GLU A 70 13.45 1.00 -8.56
CA GLU A 70 13.46 -0.44 -8.83
C GLU A 70 12.13 -0.96 -9.37
N LEU A 71 11.01 -0.53 -8.80
CA LEU A 71 9.66 -0.92 -9.23
C LEU A 71 9.37 -0.37 -10.63
N GLU A 72 9.76 0.88 -10.89
CA GLU A 72 9.66 1.49 -12.20
C GLU A 72 10.57 0.79 -13.23
N GLY A 73 11.78 0.41 -12.82
CA GLY A 73 12.69 -0.38 -13.65
C GLY A 73 12.16 -1.78 -13.96
N MET A 74 11.53 -2.46 -13.00
CA MET A 74 10.86 -3.74 -13.21
C MET A 74 9.69 -3.62 -14.19
N ALA A 75 8.87 -2.57 -14.05
CA ALA A 75 7.78 -2.29 -14.98
C ALA A 75 8.29 -2.08 -16.41
N LYS A 76 9.34 -1.27 -16.59
CA LYS A 76 9.98 -1.03 -17.89
C LYS A 76 10.52 -2.32 -18.53
N ARG A 77 11.16 -3.19 -17.73
CA ARG A 77 11.65 -4.50 -18.23
C ARG A 77 10.52 -5.45 -18.62
N SER A 78 9.40 -5.42 -17.90
CA SER A 78 8.25 -6.27 -18.18
C SER A 78 7.54 -5.92 -19.51
N THR A 79 7.57 -4.65 -19.91
CA THR A 79 6.96 -4.17 -21.17
C THR A 79 7.94 -4.16 -22.34
N ALA A 80 9.25 -4.14 -22.08
CA ALA A 80 10.29 -4.16 -23.10
C ALA A 80 10.39 -5.47 -23.90
N GLY A 81 9.63 -6.51 -23.54
CA GLY A 81 9.59 -7.75 -24.30
C GLY A 81 10.93 -8.49 -24.36
N GLU A 82 11.88 -8.19 -23.47
CA GLU A 82 13.05 -9.04 -23.33
C GLU A 82 12.58 -10.40 -22.80
N PRO A 83 12.85 -11.50 -23.51
CA PRO A 83 12.48 -12.81 -23.03
C PRO A 83 13.26 -13.02 -21.73
N SER A 84 12.55 -12.99 -20.61
CA SER A 84 13.02 -13.59 -19.37
C SER A 84 13.41 -15.02 -19.73
N GLY A 85 14.71 -15.26 -19.84
CA GLY A 85 15.29 -16.56 -20.12
C GLY A 85 14.95 -17.52 -18.99
N ALA A 86 13.76 -18.10 -19.06
CA ALA A 86 13.30 -19.21 -18.25
C ALA A 86 12.43 -20.09 -19.15
N LEU A 87 13.13 -20.97 -19.87
CA LEU A 87 12.70 -22.28 -20.36
C LEU A 87 11.21 -22.64 -20.15
N CYS A 88 10.50 -22.75 -21.26
CA CYS A 88 9.63 -23.90 -21.50
C CYS A 88 9.75 -24.25 -22.97
N GLU A 89 10.72 -25.11 -23.32
CA GLU A 89 10.62 -25.90 -24.53
C GLU A 89 9.33 -26.71 -24.44
N VAL A 90 8.29 -26.27 -25.15
CA VAL A 90 7.12 -27.11 -25.40
C VAL A 90 7.60 -28.20 -26.36
N LYS A 91 8.06 -29.33 -25.80
CA LYS A 91 8.26 -30.54 -26.59
C LYS A 91 6.92 -30.90 -27.22
N LYS A 92 6.80 -30.72 -28.53
CA LYS A 92 5.71 -31.30 -29.33
C LYS A 92 5.75 -32.81 -29.10
N VAL A 93 4.81 -33.32 -28.31
CA VAL A 93 4.52 -34.75 -28.27
C VAL A 93 3.87 -35.09 -29.60
N LYS A 94 4.57 -35.89 -30.41
CA LYS A 94 4.01 -36.53 -31.61
C LYS A 94 3.33 -37.79 -31.12
N GLU A 95 2.00 -37.79 -31.06
CA GLU A 95 1.22 -38.99 -30.76
C GLU A 95 1.14 -39.93 -31.98
N PRO A 96 1.02 -41.25 -31.73
CA PRO A 96 1.28 -42.33 -32.70
C PRO A 96 0.21 -42.51 -33.79
#